data_AF-A0AAV2NEW9-F1
#
_entry.id   AF-A0AAV2NEW9-F1
#
_cell.length_a   1.000
_cell.length_b   1.000
_cell.length_c   1.000
_cell.angle_alpha   90.00
_cell.angle_beta   90.00
_cell.angle_gamma   90.00
#
_symmetry.space_group_name_H-M   'P 1'
#
loop_
_entity.id
_entity.type
_entity.pdbx_description
1 polymer ?
#
loop_
_entity_poly.entity_id
_entity_poly.type
_entity_poly.pdbx_seq_one_letter_code
_entity_poly.pdbx_strand_id
1 'polypeptide(L)'
;MLIGLVRDSVLQCFCHSCKAPLGIVAGQRRNNAPFKKPSGKGKPRTKQPKKVKFITTEIRCQEKTKGGLCYEVILAEPTGPKRAPSPPQPSPTQQTAIEDKLKAAEERRLSIEAHKLASLAAKLSKIEEASRKKDELSAAFMAATRESLDAKMNNTEEKREAHIADLKSKLKEHLESVEKTRLSLEQQTEEVRCAVEEKLKTAAAQRDENIKRMLDRLKEHEEQVARVRQGMSERVQQLESQIQGKLEQARERRETIEREQKEKLRNHNTVKIAQVRQMAARELLVKKFEFDKRVSTAELNRQREIQRRVQAIRRHHERRAEIVRQNKAAIRQDNNLVNSPQPILPVENETASSG
;
A
#
# COMPACT_ATOMS: atom_id res chain seq x y z
N MET A 1 68.27 58.78 -24.10
CA MET A 1 69.22 59.00 -25.20
C MET A 1 68.42 59.43 -26.42
N LEU A 2 68.93 60.37 -27.23
CA LEU A 2 68.31 60.96 -28.43
C LEU A 2 67.00 61.74 -28.10
N ILE A 3 66.78 63.01 -28.45
CA ILE A 3 67.17 63.85 -29.61
C ILE A 3 66.49 63.38 -30.93
N GLY A 4 65.64 64.15 -31.59
CA GLY A 4 65.11 65.48 -31.28
C GLY A 4 64.74 66.24 -32.57
N LEU A 5 63.72 67.09 -32.52
CA LEU A 5 63.36 68.04 -33.59
C LEU A 5 62.65 69.25 -32.97
N VAL A 6 62.97 70.44 -33.47
CA VAL A 6 62.56 71.76 -32.93
C VAL A 6 62.20 72.67 -34.12
N ARG A 7 61.51 73.79 -33.84
CA ARG A 7 61.19 74.93 -34.73
C ARG A 7 59.84 74.80 -35.47
N ASP A 8 59.01 75.85 -35.58
CA ASP A 8 59.11 77.24 -35.10
C ASP A 8 57.71 77.87 -34.88
N SER A 9 57.66 79.13 -34.41
CA SER A 9 56.48 80.02 -34.30
C SER A 9 55.54 79.75 -33.10
N VAL A 10 55.78 80.23 -31.88
CA VAL A 10 55.89 81.63 -31.36
C VAL A 10 54.54 82.28 -30.99
N LEU A 11 54.28 82.26 -29.67
CA LEU A 11 53.57 83.26 -28.84
C LEU A 11 52.19 83.79 -29.29
N GLN A 12 51.14 83.32 -28.61
CA GLN A 12 49.97 84.15 -28.30
C GLN A 12 49.91 84.37 -26.77
N CYS A 13 50.05 85.63 -26.35
CA CYS A 13 50.24 86.00 -24.94
C CYS A 13 48.92 85.98 -24.14
N PHE A 14 48.99 85.65 -22.86
CA PHE A 14 47.86 85.36 -21.98
C PHE A 14 47.67 86.44 -20.88
N CYS A 15 47.65 87.74 -21.23
CA CYS A 15 47.48 88.82 -20.25
C CYS A 15 46.61 90.01 -20.70
N HIS A 16 45.78 90.52 -19.78
CA HIS A 16 44.95 91.72 -19.98
C HIS A 16 45.73 93.01 -19.67
N SER A 17 46.58 93.49 -20.59
CA SER A 17 47.22 94.83 -20.44
C SER A 17 47.64 95.56 -21.72
N CYS A 18 47.60 94.95 -22.91
CA CYS A 18 48.13 95.57 -24.13
C CYS A 18 47.06 96.32 -24.95
N LYS A 19 47.13 97.66 -24.98
CA LYS A 19 46.38 98.52 -25.92
C LYS A 19 47.08 98.59 -27.29
N ALA A 20 46.31 98.90 -28.34
CA ALA A 20 46.79 99.04 -29.72
C ALA A 20 47.74 100.26 -29.92
N PRO A 21 48.45 100.31 -31.06
CA PRO A 21 48.02 101.29 -32.08
C PRO A 21 48.13 100.86 -33.57
N LEU A 22 47.21 101.42 -34.36
CA LEU A 22 47.22 101.84 -35.78
C LEU A 22 48.40 101.48 -36.73
N GLY A 23 48.07 100.98 -37.94
CA GLY A 23 48.36 101.74 -39.18
C GLY A 23 48.96 101.03 -40.42
N ILE A 24 48.67 101.62 -41.60
CA ILE A 24 49.32 101.50 -42.95
C ILE A 24 49.21 100.10 -43.64
N VAL A 25 49.12 99.87 -44.96
CA VAL A 25 49.22 100.59 -46.28
C VAL A 25 48.15 99.96 -47.25
N ALA A 26 47.78 100.38 -48.48
CA ALA A 26 48.11 101.45 -49.45
C ALA A 26 46.79 101.91 -50.17
N GLY A 27 46.60 102.26 -51.47
CA GLY A 27 47.40 102.42 -52.70
C GLY A 27 46.68 101.81 -53.94
N GLN A 28 46.77 102.28 -55.20
CA GLN A 28 47.41 103.48 -55.78
C GLN A 28 46.85 103.81 -57.22
N ARG A 29 46.90 105.09 -57.64
CA ARG A 29 46.88 105.67 -59.04
C ARG A 29 45.53 106.18 -59.63
N ARG A 30 45.47 107.24 -60.46
CA ARG A 30 46.28 108.50 -60.65
C ARG A 30 45.62 109.41 -61.74
N ASN A 31 45.64 110.76 -61.59
CA ASN A 31 45.99 111.80 -62.60
C ASN A 31 45.44 113.21 -62.24
N ASN A 32 45.97 114.28 -62.89
CA ASN A 32 46.01 115.65 -62.33
C ASN A 32 45.57 116.78 -63.30
N ALA A 33 44.90 117.83 -62.75
CA ALA A 33 45.21 119.30 -62.81
C ALA A 33 45.36 120.03 -64.20
N PRO A 34 45.50 121.39 -64.30
CA PRO A 34 45.67 122.42 -63.24
C PRO A 34 44.86 123.76 -63.38
N PHE A 35 45.19 124.73 -62.51
CA PHE A 35 44.61 126.09 -62.32
C PHE A 35 45.07 127.17 -63.32
N LYS A 36 44.28 128.27 -63.46
CA LYS A 36 44.69 129.67 -63.11
C LYS A 36 43.57 130.74 -63.23
N LYS A 37 43.75 131.89 -62.54
CA LYS A 37 43.09 133.21 -62.72
C LYS A 37 44.19 134.30 -62.73
N PRO A 38 44.01 135.43 -63.45
CA PRO A 38 43.82 136.76 -62.82
C PRO A 38 42.59 137.50 -63.44
N SER A 39 42.02 138.61 -62.93
CA SER A 39 42.53 139.99 -62.66
C SER A 39 43.03 140.73 -63.92
N GLY A 40 42.67 142.00 -64.22
CA GLY A 40 41.88 142.96 -63.44
C GLY A 40 41.47 144.26 -64.18
N LYS A 41 41.02 145.26 -63.40
CA LYS A 41 40.28 146.51 -63.77
C LYS A 41 40.99 147.47 -64.75
N GLY A 42 40.21 148.23 -65.56
CA GLY A 42 40.69 149.45 -66.25
C GLY A 42 39.61 150.28 -67.01
N LYS A 43 39.48 151.58 -66.68
CA LYS A 43 38.78 152.66 -67.42
C LYS A 43 39.86 153.71 -67.82
N PRO A 44 39.73 154.65 -68.82
CA PRO A 44 38.52 155.47 -69.04
C PRO A 44 38.24 156.13 -70.45
N ARG A 45 37.08 156.83 -70.53
CA ARG A 45 36.81 158.14 -71.22
C ARG A 45 36.76 158.31 -72.77
N THR A 46 35.50 158.34 -73.28
CA THR A 46 34.86 159.24 -74.29
C THR A 46 35.59 159.75 -75.56
N LYS A 47 34.98 159.52 -76.75
CA LYS A 47 34.27 160.52 -77.63
C LYS A 47 34.02 159.93 -79.04
N GLN A 48 32.75 159.75 -79.46
CA GLN A 48 31.98 160.58 -80.43
C GLN A 48 31.72 159.84 -81.79
N PRO A 49 30.69 160.21 -82.59
CA PRO A 49 29.91 159.21 -83.33
C PRO A 49 29.99 159.21 -84.88
N LYS A 50 29.58 158.09 -85.49
CA LYS A 50 29.10 157.85 -86.88
C LYS A 50 28.81 156.35 -87.05
N LYS A 51 27.80 155.84 -87.78
CA LYS A 51 26.67 156.43 -88.55
C LYS A 51 25.37 155.69 -88.14
N VAL A 52 24.21 156.36 -88.24
CA VAL A 52 22.89 155.73 -87.99
C VAL A 52 22.55 154.73 -89.11
N LYS A 53 22.04 153.56 -88.74
CA LYS A 53 21.22 152.70 -89.61
C LYS A 53 19.82 152.68 -89.02
N PHE A 54 18.80 152.94 -89.83
CA PHE A 54 17.41 152.85 -89.39
C PHE A 54 17.00 151.39 -89.31
N ILE A 55 16.39 151.00 -88.19
CA ILE A 55 15.72 149.71 -87.99
C ILE A 55 14.27 150.04 -87.64
N THR A 56 13.33 149.43 -88.35
CA THR A 56 11.89 149.66 -88.20
C THR A 56 11.33 148.78 -87.09
N THR A 57 11.28 149.31 -85.87
CA THR A 57 10.60 148.65 -84.74
C THR A 57 9.10 148.57 -85.00
N GLU A 58 8.53 147.36 -84.91
CA GLU A 58 7.09 147.16 -84.93
C GLU A 58 6.57 146.84 -83.52
N ILE A 59 5.35 147.26 -83.20
CA ILE A 59 4.67 146.99 -81.93
C ILE A 59 3.35 146.27 -82.20
N ARG A 60 3.16 145.10 -81.59
CA ARG A 60 1.94 144.28 -81.71
C ARG A 60 1.38 143.91 -80.33
N CYS A 61 0.19 143.29 -80.34
CA CYS A 61 -0.42 142.66 -79.16
C CYS A 61 -0.48 143.58 -77.92
N GLN A 62 -1.00 144.80 -78.09
CA GLN A 62 -1.12 145.78 -77.01
C GLN A 62 -2.39 145.55 -76.18
N GLU A 63 -2.26 144.97 -74.99
CA GLU A 63 -3.37 144.82 -74.04
C GLU A 63 -3.31 145.84 -72.91
N LYS A 64 -4.48 146.38 -72.53
CA LYS A 64 -4.65 147.42 -71.51
C LYS A 64 -5.52 146.91 -70.38
N THR A 65 -4.95 146.84 -69.19
CA THR A 65 -5.68 146.54 -67.95
C THR A 65 -5.56 147.71 -66.98
N LYS A 66 -6.40 147.77 -65.94
CA LYS A 66 -6.30 148.81 -64.89
C LYS A 66 -4.95 148.82 -64.15
N GLY A 67 -4.23 147.70 -64.13
CA GLY A 67 -2.91 147.58 -63.50
C GLY A 67 -1.73 147.96 -64.40
N GLY A 68 -1.95 148.15 -65.71
CA GLY A 68 -0.88 148.51 -66.62
C GLY A 68 -1.12 148.12 -68.09
N LEU A 69 -0.14 148.47 -68.90
CA LEU A 69 -0.06 148.25 -70.34
C LEU A 69 0.98 147.17 -70.63
N CYS A 70 0.62 146.10 -71.34
CA CYS A 70 1.60 145.25 -72.02
C CYS A 70 1.51 145.47 -73.54
N TYR A 71 2.62 145.23 -74.22
CA TYR A 71 2.71 145.23 -75.69
C TYR A 71 3.99 144.48 -76.09
N GLU A 72 3.94 143.79 -77.22
CA GLU A 72 5.10 143.09 -77.76
C GLU A 72 5.89 144.03 -78.68
N VAL A 73 7.17 144.25 -78.36
CA VAL A 73 8.07 145.12 -79.13
C VAL A 73 8.98 144.26 -79.99
N ILE A 74 8.68 144.20 -81.29
CA ILE A 74 9.41 143.41 -82.27
C ILE A 74 10.46 144.32 -82.92
N LEU A 75 11.70 144.22 -82.43
CA LEU A 75 12.86 144.98 -82.94
C LEU A 75 13.40 144.41 -84.26
N ALA A 76 13.10 143.15 -84.57
CA ALA A 76 13.33 142.46 -85.83
C ALA A 76 12.49 141.16 -85.87
N GLU A 77 12.07 140.70 -87.05
CA GLU A 77 11.40 139.40 -87.18
C GLU A 77 12.36 138.23 -86.90
N PRO A 78 11.91 137.14 -86.24
CA PRO A 78 12.78 136.07 -85.77
C PRO A 78 13.34 135.20 -86.91
N THR A 79 14.50 135.60 -87.45
CA THR A 79 15.16 134.98 -88.61
C THR A 79 15.93 133.69 -88.25
N GLY A 80 15.29 132.75 -87.54
CA GLY A 80 15.89 131.48 -87.10
C GLY A 80 15.05 130.25 -87.46
N PRO A 81 15.68 129.09 -87.77
CA PRO A 81 14.94 127.87 -88.05
C PRO A 81 14.16 127.40 -86.82
N LYS A 82 12.99 126.78 -87.05
CA LYS A 82 12.16 126.20 -85.98
C LYS A 82 12.98 125.19 -85.17
N ARG A 83 12.85 125.22 -83.84
CA ARG A 83 13.49 124.24 -82.94
C ARG A 83 13.14 122.81 -83.39
N ALA A 84 14.10 121.89 -83.21
CA ALA A 84 13.88 120.46 -83.36
C ALA A 84 12.67 120.02 -82.53
N PRO A 85 11.88 119.03 -83.00
CA PRO A 85 10.75 118.50 -82.25
C PRO A 85 11.21 117.99 -80.89
N SER A 86 10.35 118.15 -79.89
CA SER A 86 10.55 117.57 -78.56
C SER A 86 10.82 116.06 -78.67
N PRO A 87 11.57 115.44 -77.74
CA PRO A 87 11.57 113.99 -77.61
C PRO A 87 10.12 113.49 -77.58
N PRO A 88 9.80 112.35 -78.24
CA PRO A 88 8.45 111.82 -78.21
C PRO A 88 8.04 111.62 -76.74
N GLN A 89 6.91 112.21 -76.35
CA GLN A 89 6.34 111.99 -75.03
C GLN A 89 6.23 110.48 -74.82
N PRO A 90 6.83 109.90 -73.76
CA PRO A 90 6.64 108.49 -73.48
C PRO A 90 5.14 108.28 -73.30
N SER A 91 4.57 107.37 -74.10
CA SER A 91 3.16 106.96 -73.97
C SER A 91 2.87 106.70 -72.48
N PRO A 92 1.72 107.16 -71.93
CA PRO A 92 1.46 107.13 -70.50
C PRO A 92 1.86 105.79 -69.92
N THR A 93 2.87 105.78 -69.03
CA THR A 93 3.47 104.52 -68.57
C THR A 93 2.36 103.75 -67.86
N GLN A 94 1.90 102.67 -68.49
CA GLN A 94 0.74 101.93 -68.02
C GLN A 94 0.95 101.57 -66.55
N GLN A 95 -0.06 101.81 -65.73
CA GLN A 95 0.09 101.78 -64.27
C GLN A 95 0.60 100.40 -63.80
N THR A 96 0.08 99.35 -64.43
CA THR A 96 0.57 97.96 -64.38
C THR A 96 2.09 97.85 -64.56
N ALA A 97 2.68 98.47 -65.59
CA ALA A 97 4.11 98.45 -65.86
C ALA A 97 4.97 99.31 -64.91
N ILE A 98 4.36 100.00 -63.94
CA ILE A 98 5.00 100.60 -62.76
C ILE A 98 4.83 99.65 -61.56
N GLU A 99 3.60 99.18 -61.34
CA GLU A 99 3.24 98.22 -60.29
C GLU A 99 4.06 96.93 -60.37
N ASP A 100 4.24 96.36 -61.57
CA ASP A 100 5.09 95.18 -61.82
C ASP A 100 6.56 95.44 -61.47
N LYS A 101 7.08 96.66 -61.69
CA LYS A 101 8.46 97.02 -61.35
C LYS A 101 8.65 97.19 -59.85
N LEU A 102 7.65 97.74 -59.16
CA LEU A 102 7.62 97.84 -57.69
C LEU A 102 7.49 96.45 -57.07
N LYS A 103 6.56 95.62 -57.57
CA LYS A 103 6.38 94.22 -57.15
C LYS A 103 7.63 93.38 -57.37
N ALA A 104 8.28 93.46 -58.54
CA ALA A 104 9.54 92.78 -58.78
C ALA A 104 10.70 93.31 -57.90
N ALA A 105 10.64 94.56 -57.42
CA ALA A 105 11.60 95.08 -56.44
C ALA A 105 11.31 94.55 -55.01
N GLU A 106 10.04 94.41 -54.65
CA GLU A 106 9.58 93.79 -53.41
C GLU A 106 9.89 92.29 -53.37
N GLU A 107 9.63 91.54 -54.44
CA GLU A 107 10.00 90.12 -54.57
C GLU A 107 11.52 89.92 -54.46
N ARG A 108 12.33 90.83 -55.02
CA ARG A 108 13.80 90.82 -54.78
C ARG A 108 14.16 91.10 -53.33
N ARG A 109 13.48 92.04 -52.66
CA ARG A 109 13.68 92.35 -51.23
C ARG A 109 13.36 91.12 -50.36
N LEU A 110 12.18 90.54 -50.56
CA LEU A 110 11.69 89.34 -49.87
C LEU A 110 12.57 88.12 -50.15
N SER A 111 13.07 87.94 -51.38
CA SER A 111 14.01 86.86 -51.72
C SER A 111 15.35 87.00 -50.97
N ILE A 112 15.90 88.22 -50.90
CA ILE A 112 17.12 88.51 -50.13
C ILE A 112 16.89 88.31 -48.62
N GLU A 113 15.73 88.69 -48.10
CA GLU A 113 15.33 88.48 -46.71
C GLU A 113 15.15 86.99 -46.38
N ALA A 114 14.46 86.23 -47.24
CA ALA A 114 14.31 84.79 -47.12
C ALA A 114 15.66 84.05 -47.18
N HIS A 115 16.57 84.44 -48.07
CA HIS A 115 17.93 83.87 -48.12
C HIS A 115 18.74 84.19 -46.86
N LYS A 116 18.61 85.40 -46.29
CA LYS A 116 19.24 85.74 -44.98
C LYS A 116 18.66 84.87 -43.86
N LEU A 117 17.34 84.73 -43.78
CA LEU A 117 16.67 83.90 -42.78
C LEU A 117 17.06 82.42 -42.91
N ALA A 118 17.09 81.86 -44.12
CA ALA A 118 17.54 80.50 -44.38
C ALA A 118 19.03 80.30 -43.98
N SER A 119 19.89 81.28 -44.26
CA SER A 119 21.30 81.24 -43.85
C SER A 119 21.48 81.31 -42.33
N LEU A 120 20.59 82.02 -41.61
CA LEU A 120 20.57 82.05 -40.15
C LEU A 120 20.03 80.74 -39.56
N ALA A 121 18.92 80.21 -40.09
CA ALA A 121 18.36 78.93 -39.69
C ALA A 121 19.36 77.78 -39.87
N ALA A 122 20.06 77.73 -41.00
CA ALA A 122 21.12 76.74 -41.25
C ALA A 122 22.35 76.88 -40.34
N LYS A 123 22.57 78.05 -39.72
CA LYS A 123 23.60 78.23 -38.68
C LYS A 123 23.10 77.77 -37.31
N LEU A 124 21.85 78.08 -36.96
CA LEU A 124 21.23 77.62 -35.72
C LEU A 124 21.11 76.09 -35.67
N SER A 125 20.63 75.46 -36.76
CA SER A 125 20.57 74.00 -36.88
C SER A 125 21.94 73.33 -36.69
N LYS A 126 23.03 73.91 -37.21
CA LYS A 126 24.40 73.39 -37.00
C LYS A 126 24.88 73.55 -35.55
N ILE A 127 24.45 74.60 -34.85
CA ILE A 127 24.75 74.79 -33.42
C ILE A 127 23.96 73.77 -32.59
N GLU A 128 22.69 73.54 -32.91
CA GLU A 128 21.88 72.49 -32.27
C GLU A 128 22.47 71.09 -32.50
N GLU A 129 22.83 70.74 -33.74
CA GLU A 129 23.49 69.46 -34.03
C GLU A 129 24.80 69.28 -33.25
N ALA A 130 25.59 70.35 -33.12
CA ALA A 130 26.84 70.30 -32.36
C ALA A 130 26.59 70.12 -30.85
N SER A 131 25.51 70.70 -30.29
CA SER A 131 25.10 70.43 -28.91
C SER A 131 24.64 68.98 -28.76
N ARG A 132 23.69 68.53 -29.59
CA ARG A 132 23.16 67.15 -29.55
C ARG A 132 24.28 66.12 -29.61
N LYS A 133 25.23 66.26 -30.54
CA LYS A 133 26.41 65.36 -30.65
C LYS A 133 27.33 65.41 -29.43
N LYS A 134 27.52 66.56 -28.78
CA LYS A 134 28.27 66.68 -27.53
C LYS A 134 27.53 65.99 -26.37
N ASP A 135 26.21 66.17 -26.29
CA ASP A 135 25.37 65.63 -25.23
C ASP A 135 25.19 64.10 -25.39
N GLU A 136 25.10 63.60 -26.63
CA GLU A 136 25.17 62.18 -27.03
C GLU A 136 26.50 61.54 -26.61
N LEU A 137 27.64 62.16 -26.93
CA LEU A 137 28.97 61.65 -26.53
C LEU A 137 29.15 61.66 -25.00
N SER A 138 28.62 62.66 -24.31
CA SER A 138 28.60 62.74 -22.85
C SER A 138 27.76 61.61 -22.24
N ALA A 139 26.56 61.38 -22.77
CA ALA A 139 25.67 60.30 -22.34
C ALA A 139 26.29 58.91 -22.59
N ALA A 140 26.88 58.69 -23.76
CA ALA A 140 27.57 57.45 -24.10
C ALA A 140 28.76 57.18 -23.17
N PHE A 141 29.56 58.21 -22.86
CA PHE A 141 30.67 58.09 -21.91
C PHE A 141 30.18 57.74 -20.49
N MET A 142 29.12 58.39 -20.00
CA MET A 142 28.53 58.06 -18.70
C MET A 142 27.95 56.64 -18.67
N ALA A 143 27.27 56.21 -19.74
CA ALA A 143 26.71 54.86 -19.86
C ALA A 143 27.82 53.78 -19.83
N ALA A 144 28.82 53.90 -20.69
CA ALA A 144 29.94 52.95 -20.75
C ALA A 144 30.77 52.93 -19.45
N THR A 145 30.90 54.07 -18.76
CA THR A 145 31.59 54.14 -17.46
C THR A 145 30.79 53.43 -16.36
N ARG A 146 29.45 53.58 -16.34
CA ARG A 146 28.56 52.83 -15.44
C ARG A 146 28.64 51.33 -15.73
N GLU A 147 28.43 50.92 -16.98
CA GLU A 147 28.47 49.51 -17.40
C GLU A 147 29.82 48.85 -17.06
N SER A 148 30.94 49.57 -17.24
CA SER A 148 32.27 49.10 -16.86
C SER A 148 32.50 49.00 -15.33
N LEU A 149 31.72 49.69 -14.51
CA LEU A 149 31.73 49.55 -13.06
C LEU A 149 30.83 48.39 -12.62
N ASP A 150 29.60 48.36 -13.12
CA ASP A 150 28.59 47.34 -12.81
C ASP A 150 29.11 45.94 -13.20
N ALA A 151 29.74 45.79 -14.37
CA ALA A 151 30.37 44.54 -14.80
C ALA A 151 31.52 44.08 -13.88
N LYS A 152 32.25 45.01 -13.24
CA LYS A 152 33.33 44.66 -12.29
C LYS A 152 32.77 44.27 -10.92
N MET A 153 31.68 44.90 -10.48
CA MET A 153 30.95 44.51 -9.27
C MET A 153 30.37 43.11 -9.45
N ASN A 154 29.55 42.91 -10.48
CA ASN A 154 28.93 41.62 -10.79
C ASN A 154 29.98 40.51 -10.91
N ASN A 155 31.09 40.74 -11.63
CA ASN A 155 32.13 39.71 -11.78
C ASN A 155 32.89 39.41 -10.48
N THR A 156 32.91 40.33 -9.52
CA THR A 156 33.47 40.10 -8.18
C THR A 156 32.49 39.30 -7.31
N GLU A 157 31.19 39.58 -7.44
CA GLU A 157 30.12 38.84 -6.78
C GLU A 157 30.01 37.40 -7.32
N GLU A 158 29.95 37.21 -8.64
CA GLU A 158 30.00 35.90 -9.31
C GLU A 158 31.16 35.03 -8.82
N LYS A 159 32.38 35.59 -8.75
CA LYS A 159 33.57 34.87 -8.26
C LYS A 159 33.44 34.49 -6.78
N ARG A 160 32.91 35.38 -5.96
CA ARG A 160 32.67 35.13 -4.53
C ARG A 160 31.61 34.06 -4.32
N GLU A 161 30.52 34.09 -5.10
CA GLU A 161 29.45 33.10 -5.02
C GLU A 161 29.89 31.74 -5.55
N ALA A 162 30.62 31.68 -6.66
CA ALA A 162 31.21 30.44 -7.18
C ALA A 162 32.14 29.77 -6.16
N HIS A 163 32.99 30.54 -5.48
CA HIS A 163 33.86 30.03 -4.40
C HIS A 163 33.05 29.53 -3.19
N ILE A 164 31.97 30.23 -2.80
CA ILE A 164 31.07 29.81 -1.73
C ILE A 164 30.29 28.54 -2.13
N ALA A 165 29.92 28.40 -3.41
CA ALA A 165 29.22 27.22 -3.93
C ALA A 165 30.13 25.98 -3.98
N ASP A 166 31.37 26.13 -4.43
CA ASP A 166 32.40 25.08 -4.43
C ASP A 166 32.66 24.54 -3.01
N LEU A 167 32.85 25.42 -2.03
CA LEU A 167 33.01 25.04 -0.62
C LEU A 167 31.77 24.33 -0.06
N LYS A 168 30.56 24.77 -0.44
CA LYS A 168 29.30 24.10 -0.05
C LYS A 168 29.15 22.71 -0.68
N SER A 169 29.58 22.53 -1.93
CA SER A 169 29.54 21.23 -2.60
C SER A 169 30.48 20.24 -1.91
N LYS A 170 31.75 20.62 -1.69
CA LYS A 170 32.74 19.81 -0.98
C LYS A 170 32.31 19.43 0.45
N LEU A 171 31.66 20.35 1.17
CA LEU A 171 31.11 20.05 2.49
C LEU A 171 29.93 19.06 2.43
N LYS A 172 29.05 19.19 1.43
CA LYS A 172 27.93 18.25 1.20
C LYS A 172 28.44 16.85 0.82
N GLU A 173 29.39 16.76 -0.11
CA GLU A 173 30.06 15.52 -0.52
C GLU A 173 30.75 14.84 0.68
N HIS A 174 31.43 15.60 1.54
CA HIS A 174 32.04 15.08 2.76
C HIS A 174 30.98 14.52 3.74
N LEU A 175 29.87 15.24 3.95
CA LEU A 175 28.77 14.76 4.79
C LEU A 175 28.13 13.49 4.24
N GLU A 176 27.92 13.40 2.93
CA GLU A 176 27.43 12.19 2.25
C GLU A 176 28.41 11.01 2.38
N SER A 177 29.72 11.26 2.31
CA SER A 177 30.75 10.24 2.55
C SER A 177 30.80 9.76 4.01
N VAL A 178 30.62 10.67 4.98
CA VAL A 178 30.52 10.31 6.40
C VAL A 178 29.26 9.49 6.69
N GLU A 179 28.11 9.90 6.15
CA GLU A 179 26.85 9.18 6.31
C GLU A 179 26.89 7.79 5.66
N LYS A 180 27.46 7.66 4.45
CA LYS A 180 27.72 6.37 3.82
C LYS A 180 28.61 5.47 4.68
N THR A 181 29.59 6.04 5.36
CA THR A 181 30.49 5.30 6.28
C THR A 181 29.74 4.86 7.54
N ARG A 182 28.89 5.72 8.13
CA ARG A 182 28.02 5.40 9.27
C ARG A 182 27.11 4.22 8.93
N LEU A 183 26.36 4.30 7.84
CA LEU A 183 25.44 3.26 7.38
C LEU A 183 26.17 1.93 7.09
N SER A 184 27.39 1.97 6.52
CA SER A 184 28.19 0.77 6.28
C SER A 184 28.67 0.10 7.58
N LEU A 185 28.95 0.86 8.64
CA LEU A 185 29.35 0.31 9.94
C LEU A 185 28.14 -0.24 10.71
N GLU A 186 26.99 0.42 10.60
CA GLU A 186 25.72 -0.07 11.14
C GLU A 186 25.30 -1.39 10.48
N GLN A 187 25.39 -1.49 9.14
CA GLN A 187 25.14 -2.74 8.41
C GLN A 187 26.11 -3.86 8.84
N GLN A 188 27.41 -3.61 8.93
CA GLN A 188 28.38 -4.62 9.38
C GLN A 188 28.10 -5.09 10.82
N THR A 189 27.65 -4.19 11.69
CA THR A 189 27.26 -4.51 13.07
C THR A 189 25.99 -5.37 13.12
N GLU A 190 25.00 -5.06 12.28
CA GLU A 190 23.77 -5.84 12.10
C GLU A 190 24.07 -7.26 11.60
N GLU A 191 24.87 -7.38 10.53
CA GLU A 191 25.28 -8.66 9.94
C GLU A 191 26.03 -9.54 10.96
N VAL A 192 26.94 -8.97 11.74
CA VAL A 192 27.64 -9.69 12.82
C VAL A 192 26.66 -10.12 13.92
N ARG A 193 25.70 -9.28 14.31
CA ARG A 193 24.72 -9.64 15.34
C ARG A 193 23.82 -10.80 14.89
N CYS A 194 23.24 -10.73 13.69
CA CYS A 194 22.43 -11.80 13.13
C CYS A 194 23.23 -13.11 12.97
N ALA A 195 24.51 -13.02 12.55
CA ALA A 195 25.39 -14.18 12.44
C ALA A 195 25.75 -14.81 13.81
N VAL A 196 25.68 -14.06 14.91
CA VAL A 196 25.82 -14.58 16.28
C VAL A 196 24.50 -15.18 16.77
N GLU A 197 23.37 -14.51 16.54
CA GLU A 197 22.02 -14.97 16.91
C GLU A 197 21.70 -16.34 16.28
N GLU A 198 21.88 -16.51 14.96
CA GLU A 198 21.62 -17.79 14.29
C GLU A 198 22.60 -18.91 14.73
N LYS A 199 23.84 -18.58 15.11
CA LYS A 199 24.78 -19.56 15.70
C LYS A 199 24.31 -20.01 17.08
N LEU A 200 23.87 -19.09 17.94
CA LEU A 200 23.34 -19.41 19.27
C LEU A 200 22.07 -20.25 19.19
N LYS A 201 21.15 -19.89 18.29
CA LYS A 201 19.90 -20.60 17.99
C LYS A 201 20.17 -22.01 17.42
N THR A 202 21.11 -22.15 16.48
CA THR A 202 21.54 -23.46 15.96
C THR A 202 22.15 -24.32 17.08
N ALA A 203 23.01 -23.75 17.92
CA ALA A 203 23.60 -24.45 19.06
C ALA A 203 22.56 -24.82 20.13
N ALA A 204 21.50 -24.02 20.33
CA ALA A 204 20.37 -24.38 21.20
C ALA A 204 19.62 -25.59 20.64
N ALA A 205 19.16 -25.51 19.39
CA ALA A 205 18.45 -26.61 18.73
C ALA A 205 19.25 -27.92 18.72
N GLN A 206 20.59 -27.87 18.55
CA GLN A 206 21.47 -29.04 18.64
C GLN A 206 21.56 -29.63 20.06
N ARG A 207 21.54 -28.80 21.12
CA ARG A 207 21.48 -29.28 22.51
C ARG A 207 20.12 -29.92 22.80
N ASP A 208 19.05 -29.25 22.42
CA ASP A 208 17.68 -29.69 22.71
C ASP A 208 17.35 -31.01 22.01
N GLU A 209 17.72 -31.14 20.73
CA GLU A 209 17.58 -32.39 19.97
C GLU A 209 18.48 -33.52 20.52
N ASN A 210 19.68 -33.22 21.05
CA ASN A 210 20.50 -34.23 21.72
C ASN A 210 19.89 -34.69 23.06
N ILE A 211 19.37 -33.74 23.87
CA ILE A 211 18.67 -34.04 25.13
C ILE A 211 17.42 -34.88 24.85
N LYS A 212 16.61 -34.49 23.87
CA LYS A 212 15.45 -35.24 23.40
C LYS A 212 15.82 -36.67 23.02
N ARG A 213 16.85 -36.89 22.20
CA ARG A 213 17.35 -38.24 21.85
C ARG A 213 17.79 -39.06 23.07
N MET A 214 18.26 -38.44 24.15
CA MET A 214 18.55 -39.15 25.40
C MET A 214 17.26 -39.54 26.14
N LEU A 215 16.29 -38.63 26.22
CA LEU A 215 14.99 -38.87 26.85
C LEU A 215 14.17 -39.94 26.10
N ASP A 216 14.15 -39.90 24.76
CA ASP A 216 13.45 -40.87 23.93
C ASP A 216 14.00 -42.29 24.16
N ARG A 217 15.32 -42.49 24.21
CA ARG A 217 15.94 -43.78 24.54
C ARG A 217 15.66 -44.26 25.96
N LEU A 218 15.59 -43.35 26.94
CA LEU A 218 15.20 -43.70 28.31
C LEU A 218 13.74 -44.17 28.35
N LYS A 219 12.85 -43.47 27.65
CA LYS A 219 11.44 -43.85 27.52
C LYS A 219 11.26 -45.20 26.82
N GLU A 220 11.96 -45.46 25.71
CA GLU A 220 11.96 -46.76 25.03
C GLU A 220 12.34 -47.92 25.98
N HIS A 221 13.33 -47.69 26.85
CA HIS A 221 13.76 -48.64 27.86
C HIS A 221 12.73 -48.81 28.99
N GLU A 222 12.12 -47.73 29.48
CA GLU A 222 11.01 -47.80 30.45
C GLU A 222 9.81 -48.58 29.89
N GLU A 223 9.43 -48.32 28.65
CA GLU A 223 8.40 -49.09 27.95
C GLU A 223 8.81 -50.57 27.76
N GLN A 224 10.08 -50.87 27.52
CA GLN A 224 10.57 -52.26 27.45
C GLN A 224 10.47 -52.95 28.81
N VAL A 225 10.84 -52.27 29.90
CA VAL A 225 10.68 -52.77 31.28
C VAL A 225 9.20 -52.97 31.61
N ALA A 226 8.30 -52.08 31.18
CA ALA A 226 6.86 -52.24 31.33
C ALA A 226 6.33 -53.48 30.58
N ARG A 227 6.71 -53.66 29.31
CA ARG A 227 6.36 -54.85 28.49
C ARG A 227 6.84 -56.16 29.14
N VAL A 228 8.06 -56.18 29.68
CA VAL A 228 8.61 -57.36 30.38
C VAL A 228 7.87 -57.64 31.70
N ARG A 229 7.54 -56.60 32.48
CA ARG A 229 6.74 -56.75 33.72
C ARG A 229 5.33 -57.27 33.42
N GLN A 230 4.67 -56.75 32.38
CA GLN A 230 3.36 -57.20 31.93
C GLN A 230 3.40 -58.68 31.53
N GLY A 231 4.30 -59.07 30.62
CA GLY A 231 4.40 -60.47 30.17
C GLY A 231 4.75 -61.46 31.29
N MET A 232 5.49 -61.02 32.32
CA MET A 232 5.69 -61.82 33.53
C MET A 232 4.39 -61.95 34.34
N SER A 233 3.65 -60.86 34.52
CA SER A 233 2.37 -60.89 35.26
C SER A 233 1.30 -61.74 34.56
N GLU A 234 1.21 -61.67 33.23
CA GLU A 234 0.31 -62.51 32.42
C GLU A 234 0.68 -63.99 32.56
N ARG A 235 1.98 -64.31 32.57
CA ARG A 235 2.46 -65.69 32.80
C ARG A 235 2.15 -66.19 34.21
N VAL A 236 2.22 -65.33 35.23
CA VAL A 236 1.81 -65.67 36.60
C VAL A 236 0.30 -65.94 36.65
N GLN A 237 -0.54 -65.05 36.11
CA GLN A 237 -2.00 -65.25 36.05
C GLN A 237 -2.38 -66.54 35.29
N GLN A 238 -1.67 -66.87 34.20
CA GLN A 238 -1.88 -68.11 33.47
C GLN A 238 -1.54 -69.35 34.31
N LEU A 239 -0.47 -69.31 35.11
CA LEU A 239 -0.12 -70.38 36.04
C LEU A 239 -1.10 -70.50 37.21
N GLU A 240 -1.56 -69.37 37.77
CA GLU A 240 -2.58 -69.32 38.81
C GLU A 240 -3.90 -69.95 38.33
N SER A 241 -4.36 -69.57 37.13
CA SER A 241 -5.55 -70.15 36.49
C SER A 241 -5.40 -71.65 36.23
N GLN A 242 -4.23 -72.11 35.76
CA GLN A 242 -3.94 -73.55 35.60
C GLN A 242 -3.93 -74.32 36.94
N ILE A 243 -3.49 -73.69 38.03
CA ILE A 243 -3.51 -74.27 39.38
C ILE A 243 -4.95 -74.34 39.90
N GLN A 244 -5.71 -73.25 39.77
CA GLN A 244 -7.13 -73.17 40.16
C GLN A 244 -7.96 -74.24 39.44
N GLY A 245 -7.88 -74.32 38.10
CA GLY A 245 -8.61 -75.34 37.33
C GLY A 245 -8.23 -76.78 37.69
N LYS A 246 -6.97 -77.05 38.08
CA LYS A 246 -6.56 -78.36 38.61
C LYS A 246 -7.14 -78.65 40.00
N LEU A 247 -7.23 -77.64 40.88
CA LEU A 247 -7.85 -77.76 42.20
C LEU A 247 -9.37 -77.97 42.10
N GLU A 248 -10.03 -77.33 41.13
CA GLU A 248 -11.44 -77.51 40.80
C GLU A 248 -11.71 -78.92 40.25
N GLN A 249 -10.98 -79.38 39.23
CA GLN A 249 -11.09 -80.76 38.74
C GLN A 249 -10.83 -81.79 39.85
N ALA A 250 -9.90 -81.52 40.77
CA ALA A 250 -9.66 -82.37 41.92
C ALA A 250 -10.81 -82.36 42.95
N ARG A 251 -11.51 -81.22 43.10
CA ARG A 251 -12.75 -81.10 43.89
C ARG A 251 -13.89 -81.88 43.24
N GLU A 252 -14.18 -81.63 41.96
CA GLU A 252 -15.24 -82.31 41.20
C GLU A 252 -15.08 -83.82 41.20
N ARG A 253 -13.85 -84.33 41.08
CA ARG A 253 -13.56 -85.77 41.19
C ARG A 253 -13.87 -86.31 42.58
N ARG A 254 -13.48 -85.61 43.66
CA ARG A 254 -13.84 -86.00 45.04
C ARG A 254 -15.35 -86.02 45.24
N GLU A 255 -16.04 -84.96 44.85
CA GLU A 255 -17.50 -84.84 44.95
C GLU A 255 -18.24 -85.88 44.10
N THR A 256 -17.67 -86.30 42.96
CA THR A 256 -18.22 -87.35 42.11
C THR A 256 -18.06 -88.73 42.73
N ILE A 257 -16.87 -89.04 43.27
CA ILE A 257 -16.63 -90.28 44.03
C ILE A 257 -17.54 -90.33 45.27
N GLU A 258 -17.72 -89.20 45.97
CA GLU A 258 -18.62 -89.11 47.13
C GLU A 258 -20.10 -89.28 46.75
N ARG A 259 -20.54 -88.68 45.63
CA ARG A 259 -21.89 -88.90 45.07
C ARG A 259 -22.10 -90.36 44.71
N GLU A 260 -21.17 -90.99 44.00
CA GLU A 260 -21.22 -92.41 43.67
C GLU A 260 -21.26 -93.30 44.91
N GLN A 261 -20.47 -93.01 45.95
CA GLN A 261 -20.48 -93.78 47.19
C GLN A 261 -21.82 -93.64 47.93
N LYS A 262 -22.35 -92.41 48.04
CA LYS A 262 -23.68 -92.14 48.60
C LYS A 262 -24.79 -92.85 47.81
N GLU A 263 -24.68 -92.91 46.49
CA GLU A 263 -25.65 -93.63 45.64
C GLU A 263 -25.55 -95.14 45.80
N LYS A 264 -24.32 -95.71 45.79
CA LYS A 264 -24.08 -97.14 46.07
C LYS A 264 -24.64 -97.56 47.43
N LEU A 265 -24.48 -96.71 48.45
CA LEU A 265 -25.08 -96.89 49.78
C LEU A 265 -26.62 -96.79 49.77
N ARG A 266 -27.23 -95.84 49.05
CA ARG A 266 -28.70 -95.75 48.88
C ARG A 266 -29.26 -96.99 48.15
N ASN A 267 -28.59 -97.45 47.10
CA ASN A 267 -28.99 -98.62 46.34
C ASN A 267 -28.91 -99.91 47.18
N HIS A 268 -27.95 -100.02 48.10
CA HIS A 268 -27.90 -101.12 49.07
C HIS A 268 -28.98 -100.95 50.17
N ASN A 269 -28.91 -99.88 50.96
CA ASN A 269 -29.68 -99.72 52.19
C ASN A 269 -31.16 -99.38 51.97
N THR A 270 -31.52 -98.78 50.84
CA THR A 270 -32.91 -98.43 50.51
C THR A 270 -33.47 -99.38 49.46
N VAL A 271 -32.88 -99.46 48.27
CA VAL A 271 -33.48 -100.20 47.15
C VAL A 271 -33.44 -101.72 47.38
N LYS A 272 -32.27 -102.31 47.65
CA LYS A 272 -32.16 -103.76 47.89
C LYS A 272 -32.87 -104.21 49.16
N ILE A 273 -32.81 -103.44 50.25
CA ILE A 273 -33.57 -103.77 51.48
C ILE A 273 -35.09 -103.67 51.24
N ALA A 274 -35.58 -102.69 50.48
CA ALA A 274 -36.99 -102.63 50.11
C ALA A 274 -37.42 -103.81 49.22
N GLN A 275 -36.59 -104.21 48.25
CA GLN A 275 -36.83 -105.40 47.42
C GLN A 275 -36.87 -106.68 48.26
N VAL A 276 -35.90 -106.90 49.16
CA VAL A 276 -35.88 -108.07 50.06
C VAL A 276 -37.10 -108.07 50.98
N ARG A 277 -37.49 -106.92 51.56
CA ARG A 277 -38.73 -106.80 52.35
C ARG A 277 -39.98 -107.11 51.52
N GLN A 278 -40.05 -106.66 50.26
CA GLN A 278 -41.17 -106.96 49.37
C GLN A 278 -41.23 -108.45 48.99
N MET A 279 -40.09 -109.09 48.73
CA MET A 279 -40.03 -110.53 48.46
C MET A 279 -40.42 -111.35 49.69
N ALA A 280 -39.88 -111.01 50.87
CA ALA A 280 -40.27 -111.65 52.13
C ALA A 280 -41.77 -111.51 52.42
N ALA A 281 -42.35 -110.33 52.17
CA ALA A 281 -43.80 -110.12 52.30
C ALA A 281 -44.62 -110.97 51.30
N ARG A 282 -44.14 -111.13 50.07
CA ARG A 282 -44.76 -112.04 49.08
C ARG A 282 -44.67 -113.51 49.52
N GLU A 283 -43.52 -113.96 50.01
CA GLU A 283 -43.39 -115.32 50.56
C GLU A 283 -44.32 -115.56 51.76
N LEU A 284 -44.46 -114.57 52.64
CA LEU A 284 -45.34 -114.66 53.82
C LEU A 284 -46.81 -114.75 53.39
N LEU A 285 -47.22 -114.02 52.35
CA LEU A 285 -48.54 -114.15 51.73
C LEU A 285 -48.75 -115.53 51.07
N VAL A 286 -47.75 -116.09 50.38
CA VAL A 286 -47.82 -117.45 49.80
C VAL A 286 -47.93 -118.51 50.90
N LYS A 287 -47.08 -118.44 51.94
CA LYS A 287 -47.12 -119.34 53.10
C LYS A 287 -48.45 -119.22 53.85
N LYS A 288 -49.04 -118.02 53.97
CA LYS A 288 -50.39 -117.84 54.50
C LYS A 288 -51.43 -118.55 53.63
N PHE A 289 -51.43 -118.32 52.31
CA PHE A 289 -52.36 -118.98 51.39
C PHE A 289 -52.25 -120.51 51.41
N GLU A 290 -51.03 -121.06 51.55
CA GLU A 290 -50.83 -122.49 51.79
C GLU A 290 -51.43 -122.97 53.11
N PHE A 291 -51.25 -122.21 54.21
CA PHE A 291 -51.85 -122.53 55.50
C PHE A 291 -53.38 -122.47 55.44
N ASP A 292 -53.96 -121.41 54.90
CA ASP A 292 -55.41 -121.24 54.72
C ASP A 292 -56.00 -122.40 53.90
N LYS A 293 -55.30 -122.81 52.82
CA LYS A 293 -55.67 -123.98 51.99
C LYS A 293 -55.57 -125.30 52.77
N ARG A 294 -54.54 -125.51 53.58
CA ARG A 294 -54.38 -126.71 54.43
C ARG A 294 -55.47 -126.77 55.52
N VAL A 295 -55.77 -125.65 56.17
CA VAL A 295 -56.85 -125.53 57.18
C VAL A 295 -58.20 -125.84 56.53
N SER A 296 -58.54 -125.18 55.42
CA SER A 296 -59.79 -125.45 54.69
C SER A 296 -59.92 -126.91 54.25
N THR A 297 -58.82 -127.55 53.83
CA THR A 297 -58.79 -128.99 53.50
C THR A 297 -59.02 -129.87 54.74
N ALA A 298 -58.45 -129.50 55.89
CA ALA A 298 -58.64 -130.21 57.15
C ALA A 298 -60.07 -130.04 57.69
N GLU A 299 -60.67 -128.85 57.56
CA GLU A 299 -62.07 -128.58 57.90
C GLU A 299 -63.03 -129.40 57.03
N LEU A 300 -62.81 -129.43 55.71
CA LEU A 300 -63.60 -130.25 54.79
C LEU A 300 -63.52 -131.75 55.14
N ASN A 301 -62.33 -132.23 55.50
CA ASN A 301 -62.15 -133.62 55.95
C ASN A 301 -62.77 -133.88 57.33
N ARG A 302 -62.73 -132.91 58.26
CA ARG A 302 -63.43 -132.99 59.55
C ARG A 302 -64.95 -133.02 59.37
N GLN A 303 -65.51 -132.20 58.46
CA GLN A 303 -66.93 -132.24 58.09
C GLN A 303 -67.32 -133.61 57.50
N ARG A 304 -66.51 -134.15 56.57
CA ARG A 304 -66.71 -135.50 56.00
C ARG A 304 -66.69 -136.59 57.09
N GLU A 305 -65.76 -136.52 58.03
CA GLU A 305 -65.66 -137.49 59.13
C GLU A 305 -66.83 -137.37 60.13
N ILE A 306 -67.29 -136.15 60.42
CA ILE A 306 -68.52 -135.92 61.19
C ILE A 306 -69.73 -136.51 60.46
N GLN A 307 -69.87 -136.28 59.14
CA GLN A 307 -70.92 -136.89 58.32
C GLN A 307 -70.87 -138.43 58.33
N ARG A 308 -69.68 -139.03 58.20
CA ARG A 308 -69.51 -140.50 58.35
C ARG A 308 -69.97 -140.98 59.72
N ARG A 309 -69.58 -140.31 60.80
CA ARG A 309 -69.98 -140.69 62.17
C ARG A 309 -71.49 -140.58 62.39
N VAL A 310 -72.13 -139.52 61.89
CA VAL A 310 -73.59 -139.39 61.91
C VAL A 310 -74.29 -140.50 61.10
N GLN A 311 -73.77 -140.87 59.93
CA GLN A 311 -74.28 -142.00 59.15
C GLN A 311 -74.03 -143.36 59.83
N ALA A 312 -72.89 -143.54 60.48
CA ALA A 312 -72.57 -144.75 61.25
C ALA A 312 -73.50 -144.91 62.46
N ILE A 313 -73.78 -143.83 63.19
CA ILE A 313 -74.76 -143.81 64.29
C ILE A 313 -76.15 -144.18 63.79
N ARG A 314 -76.64 -143.59 62.68
CA ARG A 314 -77.92 -143.99 62.06
C ARG A 314 -77.95 -145.49 61.73
N ARG A 315 -76.96 -145.97 60.97
CA ARG A 315 -76.84 -147.39 60.56
C ARG A 315 -76.72 -148.36 61.74
N HIS A 316 -76.08 -147.95 62.83
CA HIS A 316 -75.96 -148.77 64.04
C HIS A 316 -77.27 -148.81 64.83
N HIS A 317 -78.03 -147.70 64.92
CA HIS A 317 -79.37 -147.70 65.48
C HIS A 317 -80.34 -148.57 64.67
N GLU A 318 -80.30 -148.48 63.34
CA GLU A 318 -81.09 -149.34 62.44
C GLU A 318 -80.77 -150.83 62.66
N ARG A 319 -79.49 -151.24 62.57
CA ARG A 319 -79.10 -152.63 62.81
C ARG A 319 -79.41 -153.12 64.22
N ARG A 320 -79.30 -152.27 65.25
CA ARG A 320 -79.61 -152.68 66.63
C ARG A 320 -81.11 -152.88 66.83
N ALA A 321 -81.97 -152.11 66.14
CA ALA A 321 -83.41 -152.39 66.08
C ALA A 321 -83.69 -153.71 65.33
N GLU A 322 -82.97 -153.99 64.24
CA GLU A 322 -83.10 -155.24 63.47
C GLU A 322 -82.70 -156.49 64.29
N ILE A 323 -81.58 -156.42 65.01
CA ILE A 323 -81.08 -157.52 65.85
C ILE A 323 -82.04 -157.80 67.03
N VAL A 324 -82.70 -156.77 67.58
CA VAL A 324 -83.76 -156.95 68.58
C VAL A 324 -84.99 -157.65 68.00
N ARG A 325 -85.33 -157.43 66.72
CA ARG A 325 -86.36 -158.21 66.02
C ARG A 325 -85.94 -159.67 65.80
N GLN A 326 -84.69 -159.92 65.43
CA GLN A 326 -84.19 -161.27 65.10
C GLN A 326 -83.93 -162.14 66.35
N ASN A 327 -83.26 -161.64 67.39
CA ASN A 327 -82.92 -162.45 68.57
C ASN A 327 -84.14 -162.88 69.40
N LYS A 328 -85.31 -162.28 69.19
CA LYS A 328 -86.59 -162.74 69.74
C LYS A 328 -86.99 -164.13 69.22
N ALA A 329 -86.47 -164.57 68.07
CA ALA A 329 -86.81 -165.85 67.44
C ALA A 329 -85.85 -167.01 67.79
N ALA A 330 -84.66 -166.74 68.34
CA ALA A 330 -83.57 -167.73 68.43
C ALA A 330 -83.53 -168.56 69.74
N ILE A 331 -84.36 -168.24 70.74
CA ILE A 331 -84.31 -168.84 72.09
C ILE A 331 -85.02 -170.21 72.10
N ARG A 332 -84.51 -171.23 71.39
CA ARG A 332 -85.11 -172.58 71.40
C ARG A 332 -84.20 -173.83 71.31
N GLN A 333 -82.91 -173.79 70.98
CA GLN A 333 -82.07 -175.01 70.89
C GLN A 333 -80.61 -174.86 71.40
N ASP A 334 -80.35 -175.55 72.53
CA ASP A 334 -79.17 -176.32 72.98
C ASP A 334 -77.69 -175.85 72.89
N ASN A 335 -77.15 -175.47 74.07
CA ASN A 335 -76.22 -176.23 74.94
C ASN A 335 -74.72 -176.54 74.61
N ASN A 336 -73.95 -176.61 75.73
CA ASN A 336 -72.55 -177.08 75.97
C ASN A 336 -71.40 -176.20 75.43
N LEU A 337 -70.47 -175.62 76.23
CA LEU A 337 -69.56 -176.09 77.33
C LEU A 337 -68.34 -176.91 76.85
N VAL A 338 -67.10 -176.79 77.39
CA VAL A 338 -66.31 -175.72 78.09
C VAL A 338 -64.88 -176.26 78.36
N ASN A 339 -63.80 -175.43 78.30
CA ASN A 339 -62.42 -175.61 78.89
C ASN A 339 -61.40 -174.62 78.23
N SER A 340 -60.22 -174.22 78.76
CA SER A 340 -59.56 -174.24 80.10
C SER A 340 -58.41 -173.15 80.15
N PRO A 341 -57.63 -172.90 81.24
CA PRO A 341 -57.21 -171.52 81.63
C PRO A 341 -55.68 -171.27 81.86
N GLN A 342 -55.33 -170.26 82.73
CA GLN A 342 -54.03 -169.82 83.32
C GLN A 342 -53.38 -168.55 82.66
N PRO A 343 -52.51 -167.72 83.33
CA PRO A 343 -52.37 -167.40 84.78
C PRO A 343 -52.01 -165.91 85.20
N ILE A 344 -52.41 -165.49 86.42
CA ILE A 344 -51.63 -164.82 87.53
C ILE A 344 -50.84 -163.47 87.37
N LEU A 345 -51.29 -162.42 88.12
CA LEU A 345 -50.59 -161.29 88.88
C LEU A 345 -49.45 -160.44 88.21
N PRO A 346 -48.77 -159.45 88.87
CA PRO A 346 -49.07 -158.49 89.98
C PRO A 346 -48.89 -156.96 89.57
N VAL A 347 -49.53 -155.92 90.18
CA VAL A 347 -49.20 -155.04 91.37
C VAL A 347 -48.26 -153.80 91.14
N GLU A 348 -48.72 -152.62 91.64
CA GLU A 348 -48.01 -151.38 92.14
C GLU A 348 -47.46 -150.18 91.31
N ASN A 349 -47.64 -148.99 91.93
CA ASN A 349 -46.90 -147.69 91.96
C ASN A 349 -46.66 -146.88 90.66
N GLU A 350 -47.09 -145.61 90.50
CA GLU A 350 -46.90 -144.34 91.26
C GLU A 350 -45.59 -143.57 90.98
N THR A 351 -45.68 -142.39 90.33
CA THR A 351 -45.32 -141.06 90.93
C THR A 351 -45.40 -139.89 89.92
N ALA A 352 -45.90 -138.73 90.40
CA ALA A 352 -45.51 -137.34 90.06
C ALA A 352 -45.57 -136.82 88.59
N SER A 353 -45.58 -135.50 88.33
CA SER A 353 -46.09 -134.31 89.05
C SER A 353 -45.98 -133.09 88.11
N SER A 354 -46.95 -132.15 88.17
CA SER A 354 -46.88 -130.74 87.68
C SER A 354 -46.57 -130.49 86.18
N GLY A 355 -47.16 -129.49 85.54
CA GLY A 355 -48.16 -128.51 86.01
C GLY A 355 -48.54 -127.55 84.89
#